data_AF-A0A1B6LI69-F1
#
_entry.id   AF-A0A1B6LI69-F1
#
_cell.length_a   1.000
_cell.length_b   1.000
_cell.length_c   1.000
_cell.angle_alpha   90.00
_cell.angle_beta   90.00
_cell.angle_gamma   90.00
#
_symmetry.space_group_name_H-M   'P 1'
#
loop_
_entity.id
_entity.type
_entity.pdbx_description
1 polymer ?
#
loop_
_entity_poly.entity_id
_entity_poly.type
_entity_poly.pdbx_seq_one_letter_code
_entity_poly.pdbx_strand_id
1 'polypeptide(L)'
;MFHLTVYIYVQYFVLLVLSKPNDETMKDKVNDETMKVIGDDDSFENDEHKPTIFELVELGNNITRWLKNPAAIPGHQFVRDLFVYWEDISWLRTFVRLNRKDGQIVYKAIKQQGGPPFLNEEFEDSTLLEAYTHWTKRDIREIRETIHDIDVIWSHMELYLKKEDEYMAPTFYSKKQE
;
A
#
# COMPACT_ATOMS: atom_id res chain seq x y z
N MET A 1 9.84 4.79 32.25
CA MET A 1 8.39 4.57 32.04
C MET A 1 7.59 5.82 31.64
N PHE A 2 8.19 7.01 31.47
CA PHE A 2 7.44 8.23 31.09
C PHE A 2 7.41 8.52 29.57
N HIS A 3 8.29 7.92 28.77
CA HIS A 3 8.38 8.22 27.33
C HIS A 3 7.33 7.48 26.48
N LEU A 4 6.85 6.31 26.92
CA LEU A 4 5.87 5.53 26.16
C LEU A 4 4.48 6.18 26.15
N THR A 5 4.10 6.79 27.28
CA THR A 5 2.78 7.41 27.45
C THR A 5 2.64 8.69 26.63
N VAL A 6 3.71 9.49 26.51
CA VAL A 6 3.68 10.71 25.68
C VAL A 6 3.51 10.38 24.20
N TYR A 7 4.12 9.29 23.73
CA TYR A 7 4.03 8.88 22.33
C TYR A 7 2.61 8.49 21.92
N ILE A 8 1.90 7.78 22.81
CA ILE A 8 0.51 7.39 22.58
C ILE A 8 -0.39 8.64 22.49
N TYR A 9 -0.20 9.62 23.38
CA TYR A 9 -1.00 10.86 23.36
C TYR A 9 -0.78 11.71 22.10
N VAL A 10 0.46 11.76 21.57
CA VAL A 10 0.75 12.48 20.32
C VAL A 10 0.07 11.81 19.12
N GLN A 11 0.03 10.47 19.07
CA GLN A 11 -0.68 9.76 18.00
C GLN A 11 -2.19 10.00 18.02
N TYR A 12 -2.83 9.99 19.20
CA TYR A 12 -4.26 10.30 19.31
C TYR A 12 -4.60 11.76 18.94
N PHE A 13 -3.72 12.72 19.28
CA PHE A 13 -3.96 14.12 18.94
C PHE A 13 -3.90 14.39 17.43
N VAL A 14 -2.97 13.75 16.72
CA VAL A 14 -2.87 13.88 15.25
C VAL A 14 -4.09 13.27 14.56
N LEU A 15 -4.63 12.16 15.06
CA LEU A 15 -5.83 11.52 14.53
C LEU A 15 -7.10 12.38 14.75
N LEU A 16 -7.16 13.13 15.86
CA LEU A 16 -8.32 13.95 16.20
C LEU A 16 -8.37 15.26 15.38
N VAL A 17 -7.21 15.82 15.01
CA VAL A 17 -7.13 17.02 14.15
C VAL A 17 -7.49 16.72 12.69
N LEU A 18 -7.33 15.47 12.25
CA LEU A 18 -7.67 15.03 10.89
C LEU A 18 -9.14 14.60 10.73
N SER A 19 -9.90 14.51 11.83
CA SER A 19 -11.28 13.99 11.84
C SER A 19 -12.32 15.11 12.00
N LYS A 20 -12.25 16.15 11.15
CA LYS A 20 -13.36 17.10 11.01
C LYS A 20 -14.24 16.69 9.81
N PRO A 21 -15.54 16.43 10.00
CA PRO A 21 -16.44 16.23 8.90
C PRO A 21 -16.74 17.58 8.23
N ASN A 22 -16.50 17.66 6.92
CA ASN A 22 -17.05 18.72 6.09
C ASN A 22 -18.52 18.37 5.83
N ASP A 23 -19.41 19.16 6.41
CA ASP A 23 -20.85 19.11 6.20
C ASP A 23 -21.18 19.62 4.79
N GLU A 24 -21.67 18.74 3.94
CA GLU A 24 -22.26 19.09 2.64
C GLU A 24 -23.66 19.65 2.85
N THR A 25 -23.92 20.84 2.30
CA THR A 25 -25.29 21.24 1.94
C THR A 25 -25.36 21.61 0.48
N MET A 26 -26.00 20.72 -0.29
CA MET A 26 -26.48 20.92 -1.66
C MET A 26 -27.48 22.10 -1.76
N LYS A 27 -27.51 22.75 -2.94
CA LYS A 27 -28.75 22.95 -3.74
C LYS A 27 -28.49 23.55 -5.14
N ASP A 28 -28.72 22.70 -6.14
CA ASP A 28 -29.40 22.86 -7.44
C ASP A 28 -29.27 24.15 -8.29
N LYS A 29 -28.84 23.95 -9.55
CA LYS A 29 -29.66 24.05 -10.81
C LYS A 29 -28.73 24.07 -12.05
N VAL A 30 -28.71 23.00 -12.86
CA VAL A 30 -29.49 22.75 -14.10
C VAL A 30 -28.98 23.50 -15.36
N ASN A 31 -28.64 22.67 -16.36
CA ASN A 31 -28.44 22.88 -17.82
C ASN A 31 -27.15 23.53 -18.32
N ASP A 32 -26.36 22.80 -19.11
CA ASP A 32 -26.38 22.94 -20.58
C ASP A 32 -25.73 21.74 -21.28
N GLU A 33 -26.28 21.36 -22.43
CA GLU A 33 -25.80 20.28 -23.29
C GLU A 33 -24.49 20.69 -23.97
N THR A 34 -23.44 19.86 -23.92
CA THR A 34 -22.50 19.76 -25.05
C THR A 34 -21.66 18.48 -24.97
N MET A 35 -21.65 17.79 -26.11
CA MET A 35 -20.65 16.80 -26.54
C MET A 35 -20.54 15.49 -25.75
N LYS A 36 -21.23 14.51 -26.32
CA LYS A 36 -20.95 13.08 -26.28
C LYS A 36 -19.47 12.81 -26.63
N VAL A 37 -18.62 12.72 -25.60
CA VAL A 37 -17.29 12.11 -25.72
C VAL A 37 -17.44 10.65 -25.29
N ILE A 38 -17.27 9.77 -26.27
CA ILE A 38 -17.11 8.33 -26.07
C ILE A 38 -15.80 8.15 -25.27
N GLY A 39 -15.89 7.61 -24.07
CA GLY A 39 -14.74 7.38 -23.20
C GLY A 39 -15.17 6.57 -22.00
N ASP A 40 -15.02 5.26 -22.17
CA ASP A 40 -14.83 4.21 -21.17
C ASP A 40 -15.75 4.20 -19.94
N ASP A 41 -16.53 3.13 -19.92
CA ASP A 41 -17.27 2.54 -18.82
C ASP A 41 -16.32 2.26 -17.63
N ASP A 42 -15.91 3.30 -16.92
CA ASP A 42 -15.12 3.25 -15.68
C ASP A 42 -16.03 3.04 -14.46
N SER A 43 -17.13 2.29 -14.59
CA SER A 43 -17.85 1.77 -13.43
C SER A 43 -17.07 0.60 -12.80
N PHE A 44 -15.84 0.88 -12.36
CA PHE A 44 -15.18 0.10 -11.31
C PHE A 44 -15.82 0.48 -9.95
N GLU A 45 -17.13 0.30 -9.84
CA GLU A 45 -17.77 0.04 -8.55
C GLU A 45 -17.54 -1.45 -8.22
N ASN A 46 -16.28 -1.81 -8.02
CA ASN A 46 -15.99 -2.91 -7.12
C ASN A 46 -15.60 -2.21 -5.83
N ASP A 47 -16.45 -2.30 -4.80
CA ASP A 47 -16.07 -2.05 -3.40
C ASP A 47 -15.05 -3.13 -2.96
N GLU A 48 -13.99 -3.29 -3.75
CA GLU A 48 -12.83 -4.12 -3.52
C GLU A 48 -12.15 -3.58 -2.27
N HIS A 49 -11.91 -4.47 -1.31
CA HIS A 49 -11.34 -4.18 -0.01
C HIS A 49 -10.20 -3.15 -0.13
N LYS A 50 -10.37 -2.00 0.54
CA LYS A 50 -9.34 -0.96 0.58
C LYS A 50 -8.45 -1.26 1.79
N PRO A 51 -7.20 -1.71 1.60
CA PRO A 51 -6.32 -2.03 2.71
C PRO A 51 -6.03 -0.79 3.54
N THR A 52 -6.21 -0.93 4.85
CA THR A 52 -5.78 0.07 5.81
C THR A 52 -4.28 -0.04 6.06
N ILE A 53 -3.68 1.04 6.57
CA ILE A 53 -2.28 1.03 7.02
C ILE A 53 -2.05 -0.07 8.06
N PHE A 54 -3.01 -0.26 8.96
CA PHE A 54 -2.92 -1.24 10.04
C PHE A 54 -2.89 -2.67 9.49
N GLU A 55 -3.78 -3.01 8.56
CA GLU A 55 -3.85 -4.34 7.94
C GLU A 55 -2.55 -4.68 7.20
N LEU A 56 -2.04 -3.78 6.36
CA LEU A 56 -0.77 -3.99 5.65
C LEU A 56 0.42 -4.14 6.62
N VAL A 57 0.48 -3.33 7.68
CA VAL A 57 1.57 -3.45 8.66
C VAL A 57 1.46 -4.76 9.46
N GLU A 58 0.25 -5.14 9.87
CA GLU A 58 0.00 -6.38 10.61
C GLU A 58 0.34 -7.62 9.74
N LEU A 59 -0.15 -7.66 8.51
CA LEU A 59 0.15 -8.73 7.56
C LEU A 59 1.65 -8.82 7.28
N GLY A 60 2.32 -7.68 7.07
CA GLY A 60 3.77 -7.65 6.88
C GLY A 60 4.52 -8.26 8.07
N ASN A 61 4.14 -7.90 9.30
CA ASN A 61 4.74 -8.46 10.51
C ASN A 61 4.44 -9.95 10.71
N ASN A 62 3.24 -10.41 10.31
CA ASN A 62 2.89 -11.82 10.36
C ASN A 62 3.74 -12.63 9.38
N ILE A 63 3.89 -12.16 8.13
CA ILE A 63 4.79 -12.76 7.13
C ILE A 63 6.23 -12.84 7.66
N THR A 64 6.76 -11.74 8.22
CA THR A 64 8.08 -11.75 8.86
C THR A 64 8.19 -12.80 9.97
N ARG A 65 7.15 -12.97 10.79
CA ARG A 65 7.12 -14.00 11.85
C ARG A 65 7.18 -15.40 11.27
N TRP A 66 6.41 -15.66 10.21
CA TRP A 66 6.40 -16.95 9.51
C TRP A 66 7.75 -17.30 8.90
N LEU A 67 8.45 -16.33 8.30
CA LEU A 67 9.78 -16.51 7.74
C LEU A 67 10.85 -16.78 8.81
N LYS A 68 10.83 -16.03 9.92
CA LYS A 68 11.83 -16.15 10.99
C LYS A 68 11.66 -17.37 11.87
N ASN A 69 10.42 -17.69 12.21
CA ASN A 69 10.09 -18.75 13.16
C ASN A 69 8.96 -19.60 12.57
N PRO A 70 9.24 -20.36 11.50
CA PRO A 70 8.23 -21.21 10.91
C PRO A 70 7.83 -22.29 11.92
N ALA A 71 6.57 -22.26 12.35
CA ALA A 71 6.03 -23.21 13.30
C ALA A 71 5.48 -24.44 12.56
N ALA A 72 5.45 -25.60 13.23
CA ALA A 72 4.86 -26.84 12.72
C ALA A 72 3.30 -26.80 12.55
N ILE A 73 2.72 -25.60 12.60
CA ILE A 73 1.31 -25.30 12.30
C ILE A 73 1.16 -25.33 10.76
N PRO A 74 0.00 -25.67 10.18
CA PRO A 74 -0.06 -25.80 8.74
C PRO A 74 0.25 -24.46 8.06
N GLY A 75 1.20 -24.46 7.11
CA GLY A 75 1.69 -23.25 6.43
C GLY A 75 0.67 -22.47 5.61
N HIS A 76 -0.58 -22.95 5.52
CA HIS A 76 -1.68 -22.27 4.82
C HIS A 76 -1.92 -20.83 5.30
N GLN A 77 -1.72 -20.53 6.59
CA GLN A 77 -1.86 -19.16 7.10
C GLN A 77 -0.77 -18.26 6.54
N PHE A 78 0.48 -18.73 6.49
CA PHE A 78 1.56 -17.99 5.85
C PHE A 78 1.27 -17.71 4.37
N VAL A 79 0.87 -18.74 3.60
CA VAL A 79 0.54 -18.57 2.17
C VAL A 79 -0.60 -17.58 1.98
N ARG A 80 -1.65 -17.67 2.79
CA ARG A 80 -2.79 -16.76 2.73
C ARG A 80 -2.36 -15.33 3.05
N ASP A 81 -1.61 -15.12 4.13
CA ASP A 81 -1.18 -13.78 4.53
C ASP A 81 -0.28 -13.15 3.44
N LEU A 82 0.59 -13.94 2.81
CA LEU A 82 1.43 -13.49 1.69
C LEU A 82 0.59 -13.12 0.46
N PHE A 83 -0.40 -13.93 0.11
CA PHE A 83 -1.28 -13.69 -1.03
C PHE A 83 -2.14 -12.42 -0.83
N VAL A 84 -2.76 -12.27 0.35
CA VAL A 84 -3.53 -11.07 0.69
C VAL A 84 -2.63 -9.83 0.62
N TYR A 85 -1.41 -9.90 1.15
CA TYR A 85 -0.46 -8.79 1.05
C TYR A 85 -0.15 -8.43 -0.42
N TRP A 86 0.04 -9.43 -1.29
CA TRP A 86 0.31 -9.21 -2.71
C TRP A 86 -0.88 -8.55 -3.44
N GLU A 87 -2.11 -8.89 -3.08
CA GLU A 87 -3.31 -8.22 -3.59
C GLU A 87 -3.39 -6.77 -3.10
N ASP A 88 -3.24 -6.55 -1.80
CA ASP A 88 -3.32 -5.24 -1.17
C ASP A 88 -2.23 -4.28 -1.69
N ILE A 89 -1.01 -4.79 -1.91
CA ILE A 89 0.08 -3.97 -2.47
C ILE A 89 -0.15 -3.65 -3.95
N SER A 90 -0.80 -4.56 -4.69
CA SER A 90 -1.20 -4.33 -6.09
C SER A 90 -2.31 -3.29 -6.21
N TRP A 91 -3.27 -3.31 -5.28
CA TRP A 91 -4.29 -2.28 -5.13
C TRP A 91 -3.63 -0.93 -4.80
N LEU A 92 -2.73 -0.90 -3.81
CA LEU A 92 -2.03 0.31 -3.40
C LEU A 92 -1.23 0.92 -4.56
N ARG A 93 -0.54 0.09 -5.34
CA ARG A 93 0.17 0.51 -6.56
C ARG A 93 -0.76 1.23 -7.52
N THR A 94 -1.95 0.70 -7.75
CA THR A 94 -2.94 1.32 -8.65
C THR A 94 -3.35 2.69 -8.15
N PHE A 95 -3.61 2.84 -6.85
CA PHE A 95 -4.02 4.11 -6.25
C PHE A 95 -2.89 5.14 -6.25
N VAL A 96 -1.66 4.73 -5.95
CA VAL A 96 -0.47 5.59 -6.04
C VAL A 96 -0.26 6.04 -7.49
N ARG A 97 -0.37 5.12 -8.46
CA ARG A 97 -0.24 5.43 -9.89
C ARG A 97 -1.31 6.41 -10.39
N LEU A 98 -2.54 6.28 -9.90
CA LEU A 98 -3.67 7.17 -10.22
C LEU A 98 -3.67 8.46 -9.38
N ASN A 99 -2.63 8.70 -8.59
CA ASN A 99 -2.49 9.88 -7.75
C ASN A 99 -3.63 10.08 -6.74
N ARG A 100 -4.22 8.98 -6.25
CA ARG A 100 -5.29 9.02 -5.27
C ARG A 100 -4.71 9.33 -3.88
N LYS A 101 -5.33 10.26 -3.15
CA LYS A 101 -4.82 10.78 -1.86
C LYS A 101 -4.70 9.68 -0.80
N ASP A 102 -5.69 8.81 -0.70
CA ASP A 102 -5.72 7.64 0.18
C ASP A 102 -4.53 6.69 -0.10
N GLY A 103 -4.30 6.33 -1.36
CA GLY A 103 -3.15 5.50 -1.73
C GLY A 103 -1.80 6.16 -1.39
N GLN A 104 -1.67 7.46 -1.64
CA GLN A 104 -0.45 8.18 -1.23
C GLN A 104 -0.23 8.19 0.28
N ILE A 105 -1.29 8.40 1.07
CA ILE A 105 -1.22 8.42 2.54
C ILE A 105 -0.74 7.06 3.05
N VAL A 106 -1.35 5.98 2.57
CA VAL A 106 -0.98 4.61 2.95
C VAL A 106 0.48 4.33 2.57
N TYR A 107 0.86 4.59 1.31
CA TYR A 107 2.23 4.36 0.84
C TYR A 107 3.26 5.16 1.65
N LYS A 108 3.03 6.45 1.88
CA LYS A 108 3.93 7.31 2.66
C LYS A 108 4.06 6.82 4.11
N ALA A 109 2.96 6.38 4.72
CA ALA A 109 2.97 5.86 6.10
C ALA A 109 3.76 4.55 6.22
N ILE A 110 3.61 3.63 5.26
CA ILE A 110 4.38 2.37 5.25
C ILE A 110 5.86 2.66 4.94
N LYS A 111 6.13 3.57 4.00
CA LYS A 111 7.49 3.98 3.66
C LYS A 111 8.23 4.61 4.84
N GLN A 112 7.56 5.45 5.64
CA GLN A 112 8.13 6.01 6.87
C GLN A 112 8.52 4.95 7.91
N GLN A 113 7.90 3.78 7.86
CA GLN A 113 8.22 2.64 8.72
C GLN A 113 9.31 1.73 8.14
N GLY A 114 9.90 2.08 7.00
CA GLY A 114 10.94 1.29 6.33
C GLY A 114 10.44 0.35 5.24
N GLY A 115 9.14 0.39 4.90
CA GLY A 115 8.53 -0.48 3.89
C GLY A 115 8.00 -1.80 4.45
N PRO A 116 7.62 -2.74 3.57
CA PRO A 116 7.21 -4.09 3.96
C PRO A 116 8.34 -4.80 4.75
N PRO A 117 8.13 -5.19 6.01
CA PRO A 117 9.22 -5.63 6.87
C PRO A 117 9.87 -6.93 6.39
N PHE A 118 9.10 -7.86 5.80
CA PHE A 118 9.59 -9.14 5.32
C PHE A 118 10.53 -9.06 4.10
N LEU A 119 10.57 -7.92 3.40
CA LEU A 119 11.49 -7.74 2.26
C LEU A 119 12.95 -7.61 2.70
N ASN A 120 13.20 -7.26 3.96
CA ASN A 120 14.55 -7.16 4.51
C ASN A 120 15.00 -8.44 5.22
N GLU A 121 14.22 -9.52 5.14
CA GLU A 121 14.44 -10.73 5.92
C GLU A 121 15.08 -11.82 5.06
N GLU A 122 16.25 -12.28 5.50
CA GLU A 122 16.89 -13.47 4.93
C GLU A 122 16.32 -14.73 5.59
N PHE A 123 16.01 -15.74 4.78
CA PHE A 123 15.54 -17.04 5.24
C PHE A 123 16.04 -18.16 4.35
N GLU A 124 16.25 -19.33 4.94
CA GLU A 124 16.75 -20.53 4.29
C GLU A 124 15.60 -21.43 3.82
N ASP A 125 15.70 -21.93 2.58
CA ASP A 125 14.69 -22.83 1.99
C ASP A 125 14.53 -24.10 2.82
N SER A 126 15.63 -24.64 3.36
CA SER A 126 15.63 -25.85 4.17
C SER A 126 14.81 -25.67 5.44
N THR A 127 14.88 -24.51 6.09
CA THR A 127 14.14 -24.23 7.33
C THR A 127 12.63 -24.26 7.10
N LEU A 128 12.17 -23.69 5.97
CA LEU A 128 10.74 -23.74 5.62
C LEU A 128 10.29 -25.16 5.23
N LEU A 129 11.11 -25.91 4.50
CA LEU A 129 10.79 -27.30 4.13
C LEU A 129 10.75 -28.24 5.34
N GLU A 130 11.63 -28.03 6.32
CA GLU A 130 11.65 -28.80 7.57
C GLU A 130 10.43 -28.49 8.45
N ALA A 131 10.04 -27.22 8.53
CA ALA A 131 8.89 -26.78 9.33
C ALA A 131 7.54 -27.16 8.69
N TYR A 132 7.43 -27.01 7.37
CA TYR A 132 6.24 -27.31 6.60
C TYR A 132 6.43 -28.60 5.79
N THR A 133 6.36 -29.74 6.45
CA THR A 133 6.73 -31.06 5.91
C THR A 133 5.96 -31.51 4.66
N HIS A 134 4.81 -30.88 4.36
CA HIS A 134 4.03 -31.13 3.14
C HIS A 134 4.43 -30.25 1.96
N TRP A 135 5.28 -29.24 2.18
CA TRP A 135 5.77 -28.36 1.13
C TRP A 135 6.89 -29.02 0.34
N THR A 136 6.96 -28.62 -0.90
CA THR A 136 7.95 -29.04 -1.88
C THR A 136 8.84 -27.85 -2.23
N LYS A 137 9.96 -28.13 -2.92
CA LYS A 137 10.81 -27.07 -3.48
C LYS A 137 10.04 -26.13 -4.43
N ARG A 138 8.96 -26.62 -5.04
CA ARG A 138 8.09 -25.80 -5.89
C ARG A 138 7.34 -24.76 -5.05
N ASP A 139 6.79 -25.16 -3.91
CA ASP A 139 6.06 -24.23 -3.03
C ASP A 139 6.99 -23.13 -2.51
N ILE A 140 8.22 -23.48 -2.11
CA ILE A 140 9.22 -22.49 -1.69
C ILE A 140 9.56 -21.51 -2.82
N ARG A 141 9.70 -22.01 -4.05
CA ARG A 141 9.93 -21.16 -5.21
C ARG A 141 8.77 -20.19 -5.44
N GLU A 142 7.52 -20.66 -5.35
CA GLU A 142 6.33 -19.82 -5.50
C GLU A 142 6.27 -18.73 -4.41
N ILE A 143 6.67 -19.04 -3.17
CA ILE A 143 6.83 -18.05 -2.09
C ILE A 143 7.89 -17.00 -2.44
N ARG A 144 9.07 -17.43 -2.92
CA ARG A 144 10.15 -16.50 -3.31
C ARG A 144 9.75 -15.61 -4.48
N GLU A 145 9.09 -16.18 -5.50
CA GLU A 145 8.55 -15.44 -6.64
C GLU A 145 7.53 -14.39 -6.18
N THR A 146 6.63 -14.76 -5.27
CA THR A 146 5.62 -13.82 -4.74
C THR A 146 6.27 -12.69 -3.92
N ILE A 147 7.25 -13.01 -3.06
CA ILE A 147 8.01 -11.98 -2.31
C ILE A 147 8.75 -11.05 -3.27
N HIS A 148 9.35 -11.59 -4.33
CA HIS A 148 10.02 -10.80 -5.37
C HIS A 148 9.05 -9.88 -6.11
N ASP A 149 7.87 -10.37 -6.49
CA ASP A 149 6.84 -9.55 -7.13
C ASP A 149 6.40 -8.38 -6.24
N ILE A 150 6.25 -8.63 -4.93
CA ILE A 150 5.95 -7.57 -3.96
C ILE A 150 7.08 -6.54 -3.92
N ASP A 151 8.34 -6.95 -3.91
CA ASP A 151 9.50 -6.05 -3.93
C ASP A 151 9.54 -5.18 -5.20
N VAL A 152 9.29 -5.78 -6.36
CA VAL A 152 9.19 -5.07 -7.64
C VAL A 152 8.05 -4.06 -7.63
N ILE A 153 6.88 -4.43 -7.12
CA ILE A 153 5.75 -3.51 -6.98
C ILE A 153 6.12 -2.35 -6.03
N TRP A 154 6.71 -2.67 -4.88
CA TRP A 154 7.09 -1.69 -3.85
C TRP A 154 8.11 -0.68 -4.36
N SER A 155 9.19 -1.15 -4.97
CA SER A 155 10.28 -0.31 -5.50
C SER A 155 9.81 0.61 -6.63
N HIS A 156 8.88 0.16 -7.47
CA HIS A 156 8.33 0.97 -8.55
C HIS A 156 7.34 2.04 -8.09
N MET A 157 6.74 1.93 -6.89
CA MET A 157 5.77 2.91 -6.41
C MET A 157 6.35 4.32 -6.25
N GLU A 158 7.64 4.46 -5.94
CA GLU A 158 8.27 5.77 -5.84
C GLU A 158 8.35 6.51 -7.18
N LEU A 159 8.47 5.79 -8.29
CA LEU A 159 8.58 6.36 -9.63
C LEU A 159 7.29 7.08 -10.05
N TYR A 160 6.14 6.65 -9.56
CA TYR A 160 4.86 7.29 -9.85
C TYR A 160 4.71 8.65 -9.14
N LEU A 161 5.35 8.81 -7.97
CA LEU A 161 5.31 10.07 -7.24
C LEU A 161 6.25 11.13 -7.83
N LYS A 162 7.43 10.71 -8.35
CA LYS A 162 8.42 11.64 -8.93
C LYS A 162 7.97 12.26 -10.26
N LYS A 163 7.07 11.62 -11.01
CA LYS A 163 6.53 12.16 -12.26
C LYS A 163 5.63 13.39 -12.08
N GLU A 164 5.23 13.76 -10.86
CA GLU A 164 4.52 15.03 -10.62
C GLU A 164 5.46 16.23 -10.49
N ASP A 165 6.66 16.06 -9.93
CA ASP A 165 7.57 17.17 -9.66
C ASP A 165 8.10 17.83 -10.96
N GLU A 166 8.22 17.05 -12.06
CA GLU A 166 8.64 17.56 -13.37
C GLU A 166 7.53 18.29 -14.15
N TYR A 167 6.25 17.98 -13.89
CA TYR A 167 5.12 18.61 -14.60
C TYR A 167 4.47 19.77 -13.82
N MET A 168 4.72 19.87 -12.51
CA MET A 168 4.22 20.94 -11.65
C MET A 168 5.25 22.05 -11.37
N ALA A 169 6.49 21.92 -11.86
CA ALA A 169 7.42 23.05 -11.88
C ALA A 169 6.79 24.15 -12.75
N PRO A 170 6.38 25.31 -12.19
CA PRO A 170 5.70 26.30 -12.98
C PRO A 170 6.72 26.83 -13.99
N THR A 171 6.45 26.65 -15.27
CA THR A 171 7.10 27.40 -16.34
C THR A 171 6.62 28.85 -16.25
N PHE A 172 7.01 29.57 -15.20
CA PHE A 172 6.99 31.02 -15.20
C PHE A 172 8.07 31.47 -16.17
N TYR A 173 7.70 31.47 -17.45
CA TYR A 173 8.37 32.30 -18.43
C TYR A 173 8.38 33.72 -17.91
N SER A 174 9.57 34.17 -17.55
CA SER A 174 10.01 35.55 -17.58
C SER A 174 9.41 36.23 -18.81
N LYS A 175 8.37 37.04 -18.58
CA LYS A 175 7.88 37.98 -19.57
C LYS A 175 8.97 39.04 -19.68
N LYS A 176 9.83 38.92 -20.69
CA LYS A 176 10.76 39.98 -21.07
C LYS A 176 9.95 41.27 -21.24
N GLN A 177 10.33 42.28 -20.47
CA GLN A 177 9.99 43.67 -20.75
C GLN A 177 10.68 44.07 -22.05
N GLU A 178 9.90 44.45 -23.05
CA GLU A 178 10.26 45.43 -24.09
C GLU A 178 9.07 46.38 -24.27
#